data_AF-A0A9P6W5I1-F1
#
_entry.id   AF-A0A9P6W5I1-F1
#
_cell.length_a   1.000
_cell.length_b   1.000
_cell.length_c   1.000
_cell.angle_alpha   90.00
_cell.angle_beta   90.00
_cell.angle_gamma   90.00
#
_symmetry.space_group_name_H-M   'P 1'
#
loop_
_entity.id
_entity.type
_entity.pdbx_description
1 polymer ?
#
loop_
_entity_poly.entity_id
_entity_poly.type
_entity_poly.pdbx_seq_one_letter_code
_entity_poly.pdbx_strand_id
1 'polypeptide(L)'
;MTQQDQISGGVDQPRSHKRALHDITRQSSNKLPGNTSKPRRKPPPPIIDLSSAETLNESDKKIVSSIYNVRYEAISKEISKCISDFANMDTLPDLFADDEITLNDDDNHSNSNRSSNSSDNTSIGPFKLIENESTRETILKSKEKYRSVSQDPQDSDYLDPVLVAEYSDSIYNYMGKLESKYKPKSDYMDNQTFLDWEYRRTLVEWLVNIHKELDLIPETLFLGVNLMDRYLSKESITLNKFRLIGITALFIATKMEEHKVPSLEDVLEAMDGQYSEDEIIETERFILVTLRHRLGWPGPMSFLRKTNKADDYDDDIRTHAKYFLESTLVDSRFVACSPSLLAAGAYYISKWMVNNDDSWSLKHTFYSGYTKEQILPLVKIIMRNCDRGKSIHYNIRKKYSKKSYSSTVQKYETWRKK
;
A
#
# COMPACT_ATOMS: atom_id res chain seq x y z
N MET A 1 3.44 42.29 -56.98
CA MET A 1 3.01 40.89 -56.85
C MET A 1 4.27 40.05 -56.82
N THR A 2 4.86 39.83 -55.63
CA THR A 2 4.70 38.61 -54.79
C THR A 2 5.18 37.36 -55.51
N GLN A 3 6.04 36.49 -54.97
CA GLN A 3 6.82 36.41 -53.73
C GLN A 3 7.81 35.25 -54.00
N GLN A 4 9.08 35.39 -53.63
CA GLN A 4 10.08 34.30 -53.76
C GLN A 4 9.94 33.32 -52.59
N ASP A 5 9.94 32.04 -52.92
CA ASP A 5 9.98 30.90 -51.99
C ASP A 5 11.28 30.88 -51.18
N GLN A 6 11.15 30.88 -49.85
CA GLN A 6 12.20 30.45 -48.93
C GLN A 6 11.69 29.24 -48.13
N ILE A 7 12.36 28.11 -48.34
CA ILE A 7 12.25 26.90 -47.52
C ILE A 7 13.16 27.13 -46.31
N SER A 8 12.60 27.32 -45.12
CA SER A 8 13.34 27.23 -43.85
C SER A 8 12.96 25.94 -43.13
N GLY A 9 13.92 25.03 -43.00
CA GLY A 9 13.84 23.90 -42.07
C GLY A 9 13.97 24.39 -40.63
N GLY A 10 12.94 24.17 -39.83
CA GLY A 10 12.94 24.34 -38.38
C GLY A 10 12.87 22.97 -37.71
N VAL A 11 13.93 22.61 -36.99
CA VAL A 11 14.01 21.46 -36.10
C VAL A 11 13.18 21.78 -34.86
N ASP A 12 12.10 21.03 -34.64
CA ASP A 12 11.25 21.17 -33.46
C ASP A 12 11.28 19.89 -32.61
N GLN A 13 11.93 19.99 -31.44
CA GLN A 13 11.68 19.20 -30.23
C GLN A 13 12.20 20.03 -29.03
N PRO A 14 11.76 19.81 -27.78
CA PRO A 14 10.61 19.03 -27.29
C PRO A 14 9.79 19.74 -26.18
N ARG A 15 8.63 19.19 -25.80
CA ARG A 15 8.07 19.36 -24.44
C ARG A 15 7.62 18.03 -23.85
N SER A 16 8.56 17.35 -23.21
CA SER A 16 8.29 16.27 -22.27
C SER A 16 8.03 16.88 -20.90
N HIS A 17 6.76 16.95 -20.48
CA HIS A 17 6.41 17.24 -19.09
C HIS A 17 6.27 15.92 -18.32
N LYS A 18 7.40 15.36 -17.87
CA LYS A 18 7.40 14.40 -16.76
C LYS A 18 7.40 15.19 -15.46
N ARG A 19 6.34 15.05 -14.65
CA ARG A 19 6.23 15.64 -13.30
C ARG A 19 6.43 14.56 -12.24
N ALA A 20 7.17 14.88 -11.20
CA ALA A 20 7.34 14.04 -10.03
C ALA A 20 6.02 13.88 -9.22
N LEU A 21 5.99 12.82 -8.42
CA LEU A 21 4.83 12.05 -7.94
C LEU A 21 3.73 12.73 -7.08
N HIS A 22 3.73 14.04 -6.83
CA HIS A 22 2.74 14.66 -5.91
C HIS A 22 1.72 15.59 -6.59
N ASP A 23 1.77 15.76 -7.91
CA ASP A 23 1.28 17.01 -8.51
C ASP A 23 -0.02 16.91 -9.34
N ILE A 24 -0.81 15.83 -9.24
CA ILE A 24 -2.03 15.66 -10.07
C ILE A 24 -3.35 15.96 -9.31
N THR A 25 -3.34 16.16 -7.98
CA THR A 25 -4.57 16.52 -7.24
C THR A 25 -4.61 17.95 -6.69
N ARG A 26 -3.51 18.71 -6.70
CA ARG A 26 -3.44 20.00 -6.00
C ARG A 26 -2.85 21.14 -6.83
N GLN A 27 -3.58 21.68 -7.80
CA GLN A 27 -3.27 23.02 -8.32
C GLN A 27 -4.55 23.85 -8.56
N SER A 28 -5.05 24.49 -7.50
CA SER A 28 -5.61 25.84 -7.63
C SER A 28 -4.49 26.84 -7.32
N SER A 29 -4.41 27.84 -8.19
CA SER A 29 -3.36 28.84 -8.35
C SER A 29 -3.04 29.65 -7.09
N ASN A 30 -1.75 29.92 -6.86
CA ASN A 30 -1.29 31.24 -6.38
C ASN A 30 0.20 31.45 -6.68
N LYS A 31 0.51 32.46 -7.49
CA LYS A 31 1.85 33.05 -7.62
C LYS A 31 2.00 34.13 -6.55
N LEU A 32 3.13 34.14 -5.84
CA LEU A 32 3.55 35.29 -5.03
C LEU A 32 5.02 35.66 -5.35
N PRO A 33 5.36 36.96 -5.20
CA PRO A 33 6.48 37.59 -5.89
C PRO A 33 7.80 37.45 -5.14
N GLY A 34 8.88 37.71 -5.87
CA GLY A 34 10.24 37.59 -5.38
C GLY A 34 10.72 38.73 -4.48
N ASN A 35 11.91 38.44 -3.95
CA ASN A 35 12.95 39.31 -3.41
C ASN A 35 12.94 39.57 -1.89
N THR A 36 13.99 39.07 -1.21
CA THR A 36 14.94 39.88 -0.41
C THR A 36 15.96 38.98 0.29
N SER A 37 17.21 39.42 0.24
CA SER A 37 18.40 38.81 0.83
C SER A 37 18.30 38.65 2.35
N LYS A 38 18.63 37.46 2.87
CA LYS A 38 18.84 37.19 4.30
C LYS A 38 20.24 36.61 4.54
N PRO A 39 20.86 36.87 5.70
CA PRO A 39 22.30 36.68 5.93
C PRO A 39 22.70 35.21 6.06
N ARG A 40 23.93 34.89 5.64
CA ARG A 40 24.55 33.55 5.75
C ARG A 40 24.49 33.05 7.20
N ARG A 41 23.68 32.01 7.44
CA ARG A 41 23.72 31.23 8.69
C ARG A 41 25.04 30.47 8.76
N LYS A 42 25.64 30.40 9.94
CA LYS A 42 26.81 29.54 10.21
C LYS A 42 26.45 28.09 9.85
N PRO A 43 27.41 27.30 9.31
CA PRO A 43 27.16 25.91 8.98
C PRO A 43 26.73 25.15 10.24
N PRO A 44 25.77 24.22 10.13
CA PRO A 44 25.37 23.39 11.25
C PRO A 44 26.58 22.54 11.69
N PRO A 45 26.67 22.18 12.99
CA PRO A 45 27.65 21.21 13.45
C PRO A 45 27.52 19.90 12.65
N PRO A 46 28.61 19.16 12.44
CA PRO A 46 28.58 17.92 11.68
C PRO A 46 27.54 16.97 12.27
N ILE A 47 26.65 16.49 11.39
CA ILE A 47 25.66 15.47 11.72
C ILE A 47 26.44 14.20 12.03
N ILE A 48 26.36 13.73 13.27
CA ILE A 48 26.88 12.41 13.64
C ILE A 48 25.93 11.39 13.00
N ASP A 49 26.44 10.69 11.99
CA ASP A 49 25.73 9.61 11.32
C ASP A 49 25.58 8.42 12.29
N LEU A 50 24.38 8.24 12.82
CA LEU A 50 24.00 7.10 13.67
C LEU A 50 23.63 5.86 12.85
N SER A 51 23.70 5.91 11.52
CA SER A 51 23.30 4.82 10.61
C SER A 51 24.43 3.88 10.21
N SER A 52 25.69 4.26 10.39
CA SER A 52 26.84 3.37 10.19
C SER A 52 27.12 2.53 11.45
N ALA A 53 26.38 1.43 11.60
CA ALA A 53 26.64 0.40 12.62
C ALA A 53 27.98 -0.36 12.41
N GLU A 54 28.76 0.02 11.40
CA GLU A 54 30.04 -0.61 11.04
C GLU A 54 31.27 0.08 11.66
N THR A 55 31.12 1.22 12.34
CA THR A 55 32.24 1.92 13.02
C THR A 55 32.18 1.91 14.55
N LEU A 56 31.18 1.25 15.14
CA LEU A 56 31.04 1.16 16.60
C LEU A 56 31.82 -0.03 17.16
N ASN A 57 32.70 0.22 18.13
CA ASN A 57 33.37 -0.83 18.89
C ASN A 57 32.33 -1.63 19.72
N GLU A 58 32.73 -2.80 20.20
CA GLU A 58 31.83 -3.75 20.89
C GLU A 58 31.25 -3.19 22.20
N SER A 59 31.94 -2.23 22.83
CA SER A 59 31.44 -1.49 23.99
C SER A 59 30.32 -0.53 23.64
N ASP A 60 30.44 0.21 22.52
CA ASP A 60 29.44 1.19 22.10
C ASP A 60 28.15 0.50 21.61
N LYS A 61 28.28 -0.66 20.94
CA LYS A 61 27.12 -1.51 20.59
C LYS A 61 26.35 -1.99 21.83
N LYS A 62 27.07 -2.36 22.90
CA LYS A 62 26.47 -2.75 24.18
C LYS A 62 25.77 -1.58 24.86
N ILE A 63 26.36 -0.38 24.80
CA ILE A 63 25.76 0.84 25.36
C ILE A 63 24.48 1.21 24.61
N VAL A 64 24.51 1.24 23.27
CA VAL A 64 23.32 1.51 22.44
C VAL A 64 22.22 0.48 22.68
N SER A 65 22.57 -0.81 22.73
CA SER A 65 21.62 -1.88 23.06
C SER A 65 21.06 -1.74 24.47
N SER A 66 21.87 -1.36 25.45
CA SER A 66 21.42 -1.17 26.83
C SER A 66 20.50 0.05 26.96
N ILE A 67 20.81 1.16 26.29
CA ILE A 67 19.96 2.36 26.27
C ILE A 67 18.61 2.04 25.61
N TYR A 68 18.63 1.31 24.49
CA TYR A 68 17.41 0.92 23.78
C TYR A 68 16.55 -0.01 24.64
N ASN A 69 17.16 -1.01 25.29
CA ASN A 69 16.45 -1.95 26.15
C ASN A 69 15.89 -1.29 27.42
N VAL A 70 16.65 -0.44 28.09
CA VAL A 70 16.19 0.29 29.29
C VAL A 70 15.03 1.22 28.94
N ARG A 71 15.11 1.95 27.82
CA ARG A 71 14.04 2.85 27.38
C ARG A 71 12.81 2.07 26.91
N TYR A 72 13.00 0.92 26.26
CA TYR A 72 11.92 0.02 25.87
C TYR A 72 11.24 -0.61 27.10
N GLU A 73 11.98 -1.04 28.12
CA GLU A 73 11.42 -1.59 29.36
C GLU A 73 10.67 -0.55 30.19
N ALA A 74 11.21 0.68 30.28
CA ALA A 74 10.53 1.78 30.97
C ALA A 74 9.20 2.12 30.28
N ILE A 75 9.24 2.31 28.96
CA ILE A 75 8.04 2.59 28.15
C ILE A 75 7.07 1.40 28.20
N SER A 76 7.56 0.16 28.13
CA SER A 76 6.72 -1.04 28.21
C SER A 76 6.03 -1.18 29.55
N LYS A 77 6.66 -0.78 30.67
CA LYS A 77 6.03 -0.80 32.00
C LYS A 77 4.97 0.29 32.14
N GLU A 78 5.25 1.49 31.63
CA GLU A 78 4.28 2.59 31.56
C GLU A 78 3.05 2.16 30.74
N ILE A 79 3.29 1.53 29.59
CA ILE A 79 2.27 0.99 28.70
C ILE A 79 1.49 -0.16 29.33
N SER A 80 2.14 -1.10 30.02
CA SER A 80 1.41 -2.17 30.72
C SER A 80 0.47 -1.63 31.79
N LYS A 81 0.85 -0.53 32.45
CA LYS A 81 0.00 0.18 33.40
C LYS A 81 -1.15 0.91 32.70
N CYS A 82 -0.88 1.61 31.60
CA CYS A 82 -1.94 2.24 30.80
C CYS A 82 -2.91 1.21 30.19
N ILE A 83 -2.43 0.03 29.78
CA ILE A 83 -3.27 -1.08 29.28
C ILE A 83 -4.21 -1.58 30.37
N SER A 84 -3.73 -1.72 31.61
CA SER A 84 -4.60 -2.12 32.73
C SER A 84 -5.63 -1.04 33.07
N ASP A 85 -5.26 0.23 32.94
CA ASP A 85 -6.16 1.36 33.22
C ASP A 85 -7.21 1.51 32.10
N PHE A 86 -6.81 1.29 30.85
CA PHE A 86 -7.66 1.34 29.66
C PHE A 86 -8.63 0.16 29.55
N ALA A 87 -8.37 -0.96 30.24
CA ALA A 87 -9.31 -2.08 30.32
C ALA A 87 -10.55 -1.77 31.19
N ASN A 88 -10.51 -0.71 32.01
CA ASN A 88 -11.51 -0.41 33.02
C ASN A 88 -12.42 0.80 32.70
N MET A 89 -12.31 1.43 31.53
CA MET A 89 -13.20 2.52 31.12
C MET A 89 -14.39 2.00 30.30
N ASP A 90 -15.42 1.54 31.00
CA ASP A 90 -16.73 1.22 30.42
C ASP A 90 -17.66 2.43 30.56
N THR A 91 -17.75 3.31 29.56
CA THR A 91 -18.93 4.18 29.40
C THR A 91 -19.04 4.81 28.01
N LEU A 92 -20.28 4.80 27.47
CA LEU A 92 -20.95 5.67 26.47
C LEU A 92 -21.41 4.98 25.15
N PRO A 93 -22.51 5.49 24.53
CA PRO A 93 -23.72 4.72 24.28
C PRO A 93 -23.91 4.29 22.81
N ASP A 94 -24.77 3.28 22.65
CA ASP A 94 -25.24 2.70 21.39
C ASP A 94 -25.59 3.74 20.32
N LEU A 95 -24.77 3.81 19.28
CA LEU A 95 -25.01 4.59 18.06
C LEU A 95 -25.19 3.70 16.82
N PHE A 96 -25.40 2.40 17.01
CA PHE A 96 -25.77 1.46 15.95
C PHE A 96 -27.24 1.08 16.04
N ALA A 97 -28.13 2.08 16.05
CA ALA A 97 -29.54 1.86 15.77
C ALA A 97 -29.79 2.08 14.27
N ASP A 98 -30.26 1.00 13.65
CA ASP A 98 -31.02 0.89 12.40
C ASP A 98 -30.34 1.19 11.05
N ASP A 99 -30.05 0.11 10.31
CA ASP A 99 -30.63 -0.11 8.99
C ASP A 99 -30.71 -1.64 8.75
N GLU A 100 -31.91 -2.19 8.92
CA GLU A 100 -32.23 -3.59 8.60
C GLU A 100 -31.97 -3.86 7.10
N ILE A 101 -30.92 -4.64 6.80
CA ILE A 101 -30.81 -5.33 5.52
C ILE A 101 -31.23 -6.78 5.77
N THR A 102 -32.46 -7.08 5.37
CA THR A 102 -33.00 -8.45 5.33
C THR A 102 -32.19 -9.30 4.37
N LEU A 103 -31.34 -10.17 4.92
CA LEU A 103 -30.72 -11.26 4.19
C LEU A 103 -31.66 -12.46 4.30
N ASN A 104 -32.24 -12.86 3.16
CA ASN A 104 -32.97 -14.11 3.06
C ASN A 104 -31.99 -15.27 3.23
N ASP A 105 -32.24 -16.07 4.26
CA ASP A 105 -31.60 -17.34 4.55
C ASP A 105 -31.88 -18.36 3.43
N ASP A 106 -30.82 -18.97 2.92
CA ASP A 106 -30.86 -20.32 2.38
C ASP A 106 -29.45 -20.91 2.51
N ASP A 107 -29.17 -21.55 3.65
CA ASP A 107 -28.12 -22.57 3.74
C ASP A 107 -28.50 -23.66 4.75
N ASN A 108 -28.82 -24.82 4.20
CA ASN A 108 -28.97 -26.09 4.92
C ASN A 108 -27.58 -26.58 5.37
N HIS A 109 -27.25 -26.38 6.64
CA HIS A 109 -26.14 -27.09 7.28
C HIS A 109 -26.60 -28.49 7.70
N SER A 110 -25.99 -29.53 7.10
CA SER A 110 -25.90 -30.84 7.74
C SER A 110 -24.43 -31.23 7.92
N ASN A 111 -24.12 -31.51 9.18
CA ASN A 111 -22.83 -31.83 9.73
C ASN A 111 -22.66 -33.36 9.74
N SER A 112 -21.52 -33.90 9.29
CA SER A 112 -21.11 -35.26 9.71
C SER A 112 -19.60 -35.48 9.60
N ASN A 113 -19.11 -36.24 10.59
CA ASN A 113 -17.71 -36.50 10.95
C ASN A 113 -17.07 -37.67 10.18
N ARG A 114 -15.72 -37.60 10.09
CA ARG A 114 -14.69 -38.68 10.05
C ARG A 114 -14.66 -39.67 8.85
N SER A 115 -13.54 -39.70 8.13
CA SER A 115 -12.37 -40.56 8.40
C SER A 115 -11.38 -40.58 7.22
N SER A 116 -10.14 -40.93 7.55
CA SER A 116 -8.91 -40.97 6.77
C SER A 116 -8.94 -41.77 5.45
N ASN A 117 -8.33 -41.21 4.40
CA ASN A 117 -7.43 -41.96 3.52
C ASN A 117 -6.47 -41.04 2.74
N SER A 118 -5.22 -41.50 2.67
CA SER A 118 -4.03 -40.87 2.09
C SER A 118 -4.10 -40.69 0.58
N SER A 119 -3.79 -39.49 0.11
CA SER A 119 -2.78 -39.28 -0.94
C SER A 119 -2.36 -37.82 -0.93
N ASP A 120 -1.06 -37.60 -0.71
CA ASP A 120 -0.42 -36.31 -0.80
C ASP A 120 -0.69 -35.65 -2.15
N ASN A 121 -1.49 -34.59 -2.11
CA ASN A 121 -1.46 -33.51 -3.07
C ASN A 121 -1.44 -32.23 -2.25
N THR A 122 -0.24 -31.71 -2.01
CA THR A 122 0.03 -30.43 -1.35
C THR A 122 -1.05 -29.40 -1.73
N SER A 123 -1.88 -29.00 -0.76
CA SER A 123 -2.89 -27.96 -0.95
C SER A 123 -2.15 -26.64 -1.26
N ILE A 124 -1.99 -26.34 -2.55
CA ILE A 124 -1.44 -25.08 -3.03
C ILE A 124 -2.53 -24.04 -2.78
N GLY A 125 -2.40 -23.32 -1.66
CA GLY A 125 -3.26 -22.17 -1.40
C GLY A 125 -3.17 -21.15 -2.54
N PRO A 126 -4.23 -20.33 -2.77
CA PRO A 126 -4.39 -19.46 -3.94
C PRO A 126 -3.27 -18.43 -4.18
N PHE A 127 -2.40 -18.21 -3.20
CA PHE A 127 -1.33 -17.22 -3.21
C PHE A 127 0.07 -17.84 -3.17
N LYS A 128 0.18 -19.17 -3.25
CA LYS A 128 1.47 -19.84 -3.40
C LYS A 128 1.89 -19.76 -4.87
N LEU A 129 3.08 -19.23 -5.12
CA LEU A 129 3.61 -19.05 -6.47
C LEU A 129 3.82 -20.39 -7.16
N ILE A 130 3.43 -20.46 -8.44
CA ILE A 130 3.74 -21.60 -9.30
C ILE A 130 5.21 -21.52 -9.66
N GLU A 131 5.99 -22.48 -9.16
CA GLU A 131 7.40 -22.62 -9.48
C GLU A 131 7.64 -23.90 -10.28
N ASN A 132 7.86 -23.75 -11.59
CA ASN A 132 8.21 -24.84 -12.47
C ASN A 132 9.38 -24.40 -13.38
N GLU A 133 9.91 -25.33 -14.18
CA GLU A 133 11.03 -25.05 -15.08
C GLU A 133 10.70 -23.92 -16.06
N SER A 134 9.51 -23.93 -16.65
CA SER A 134 9.04 -22.90 -17.58
C SER A 134 9.01 -21.48 -16.96
N THR A 135 8.51 -21.33 -15.73
CA THR A 135 8.48 -20.02 -15.07
C THR A 135 9.89 -19.51 -14.74
N ARG A 136 10.79 -20.41 -14.31
CA ARG A 136 12.20 -20.08 -14.08
C ARG A 136 12.92 -19.67 -15.36
N GLU A 137 12.76 -20.43 -16.44
CA GLU A 137 13.32 -20.11 -17.74
C GLU A 137 12.85 -18.75 -18.25
N THR A 138 11.55 -18.45 -18.14
CA THR A 138 10.99 -17.18 -18.63
C THR A 138 11.56 -15.98 -17.86
N ILE A 139 11.76 -16.13 -16.54
CA ILE A 139 12.42 -15.11 -15.71
C ILE A 139 13.90 -14.97 -16.06
N LEU A 140 14.60 -16.06 -16.34
CA LEU A 140 16.01 -16.01 -16.77
C LEU A 140 16.14 -15.32 -18.13
N LYS A 141 15.33 -15.72 -19.11
CA LYS A 141 15.25 -15.11 -20.45
C LYS A 141 14.93 -13.62 -20.38
N SER A 142 14.03 -13.20 -19.48
CA SER A 142 13.71 -11.78 -19.29
C SER A 142 14.89 -11.00 -18.71
N LYS A 143 15.60 -11.57 -17.72
CA LYS A 143 16.82 -10.98 -17.16
C LYS A 143 17.93 -10.89 -18.21
N GLU A 144 18.23 -11.95 -18.94
CA GLU A 144 19.27 -11.92 -19.99
C GLU A 144 18.99 -10.85 -21.05
N LYS A 145 17.73 -10.69 -21.45
CA LYS A 145 17.34 -9.73 -22.48
C LYS A 145 17.39 -8.27 -22.02
N TYR A 146 16.99 -7.97 -20.78
CA TYR A 146 16.78 -6.60 -20.31
C TYR A 146 17.78 -6.12 -19.25
N ARG A 147 18.64 -7.00 -18.73
CA ARG A 147 19.67 -6.67 -17.74
C ARG A 147 21.00 -6.22 -18.37
N SER A 148 21.07 -5.90 -19.67
CA SER A 148 22.34 -5.59 -20.33
C SER A 148 23.14 -4.54 -19.55
N VAL A 149 24.42 -4.84 -19.36
CA VAL A 149 25.36 -4.23 -18.39
C VAL A 149 25.62 -2.73 -18.62
N SER A 150 25.33 -2.22 -19.82
CA SER A 150 25.31 -0.79 -20.10
C SER A 150 23.88 -0.28 -20.00
N GLN A 151 23.61 0.40 -18.88
CA GLN A 151 22.49 1.31 -18.72
C GLN A 151 22.36 2.18 -19.99
N ASP A 152 21.21 2.13 -20.67
CA ASP A 152 21.02 2.89 -21.90
C ASP A 152 21.21 4.39 -21.57
N PRO A 153 22.25 5.07 -22.11
CA PRO A 153 22.47 6.49 -21.83
C PRO A 153 21.33 7.39 -22.33
N GLN A 154 20.46 6.85 -23.19
CA GLN A 154 19.26 7.51 -23.70
C GLN A 154 17.99 7.15 -22.92
N ASP A 155 18.04 6.21 -21.96
CA ASP A 155 16.90 5.97 -21.08
C ASP A 155 16.70 7.22 -20.22
N SER A 156 15.55 7.88 -20.45
CA SER A 156 15.16 9.10 -19.77
C SER A 156 15.20 9.00 -18.25
N ASP A 157 15.12 7.78 -17.69
CA ASP A 157 15.20 7.58 -16.25
C ASP A 157 16.61 7.81 -15.70
N TYR A 158 17.68 7.61 -16.49
CA TYR A 158 19.06 7.93 -16.07
C TYR A 158 19.37 9.42 -16.08
N LEU A 159 18.58 10.19 -16.85
CA LEU A 159 18.70 11.64 -16.88
C LEU A 159 17.96 12.31 -15.71
N ASP A 160 17.14 11.56 -14.97
CA ASP A 160 16.42 12.05 -13.81
C ASP A 160 17.14 11.65 -12.50
N PRO A 161 17.88 12.58 -11.86
CA PRO A 161 18.58 12.29 -10.60
C PRO A 161 17.62 11.95 -9.45
N VAL A 162 16.31 12.19 -9.57
CA VAL A 162 15.30 11.81 -8.58
C VAL A 162 14.97 10.32 -8.66
N LEU A 163 15.15 9.67 -9.81
CA LEU A 163 14.85 8.25 -9.99
C LEU A 163 15.95 7.32 -9.50
N VAL A 164 17.19 7.84 -9.40
CA VAL A 164 18.37 7.13 -8.89
C VAL A 164 18.49 5.72 -9.47
N ALA A 165 18.38 5.64 -10.81
CA ALA A 165 18.18 4.41 -11.57
C ALA A 165 19.29 3.36 -11.30
N GLU A 166 20.50 3.80 -10.97
CA GLU A 166 21.64 2.96 -10.62
C GLU A 166 21.44 2.15 -9.33
N TYR A 167 20.61 2.62 -8.40
CA TYR A 167 20.28 1.88 -7.18
C TYR A 167 19.00 1.05 -7.31
N SER A 168 18.27 1.14 -8.43
CA SER A 168 16.96 0.51 -8.63
C SER A 168 16.94 -0.96 -8.21
N ASP A 169 17.89 -1.76 -8.70
CA ASP A 169 17.99 -3.19 -8.35
C ASP A 169 18.19 -3.40 -6.85
N SER A 170 19.06 -2.60 -6.21
CA SER A 170 19.33 -2.69 -4.77
C SER A 170 18.10 -2.31 -3.93
N ILE A 171 17.38 -1.26 -4.34
CA ILE A 171 16.19 -0.75 -3.68
C ILE A 171 15.07 -1.80 -3.75
N TYR A 172 14.75 -2.31 -4.93
CA TYR A 172 13.67 -3.28 -5.08
C TYR A 172 13.99 -4.63 -4.45
N ASN A 173 15.27 -5.05 -4.46
CA ASN A 173 15.70 -6.23 -3.71
C ASN A 173 15.51 -6.04 -2.19
N TYR A 174 15.82 -4.85 -1.66
CA TYR A 174 15.58 -4.53 -0.26
C TYR A 174 14.09 -4.46 0.07
N MET A 175 13.29 -3.81 -0.77
CA MET A 175 11.83 -3.76 -0.63
C MET A 175 11.21 -5.17 -0.63
N GLY A 176 11.67 -6.08 -1.50
CA GLY A 176 11.21 -7.48 -1.48
C GLY A 176 11.53 -8.21 -0.16
N LYS A 177 12.65 -7.88 0.50
CA LYS A 177 12.92 -8.38 1.86
C LYS A 177 11.95 -7.78 2.88
N LEU A 178 11.66 -6.48 2.78
CA LEU A 178 10.75 -5.79 3.71
C LEU A 178 9.30 -6.25 3.57
N GLU A 179 8.84 -6.50 2.34
CA GLU A 179 7.48 -6.95 2.08
C GLU A 179 7.20 -8.33 2.72
N SER A 180 8.22 -9.19 2.76
CA SER A 180 8.17 -10.47 3.47
C SER A 180 8.30 -10.31 4.99
N LYS A 181 9.17 -9.40 5.44
CA LYS A 181 9.45 -9.18 6.87
C LYS A 181 8.29 -8.53 7.62
N TYR A 182 7.57 -7.62 6.98
CA TYR A 182 6.46 -6.86 7.58
C TYR A 182 5.10 -7.32 7.03
N LYS A 183 5.01 -8.61 6.69
CA LYS A 183 3.78 -9.27 6.31
C LYS A 183 2.92 -9.56 7.57
N PRO A 184 1.63 -9.20 7.60
CA PRO A 184 0.72 -9.63 8.66
C PRO A 184 0.53 -11.14 8.66
N LYS A 185 0.10 -11.72 9.80
CA LYS A 185 -0.33 -13.13 9.82
C LYS A 185 -1.62 -13.27 8.99
N SER A 186 -1.78 -14.37 8.26
CA SER A 186 -3.00 -14.56 7.44
C SER A 186 -4.23 -14.95 8.27
N ASP A 187 -3.99 -15.49 9.46
CA ASP A 187 -4.94 -16.16 10.35
C ASP A 187 -5.05 -15.44 11.71
N TYR A 188 -4.63 -14.16 11.79
CA TYR A 188 -4.65 -13.48 13.09
C TYR A 188 -6.06 -13.34 13.67
N MET A 189 -7.09 -13.38 12.81
CA MET A 189 -8.48 -13.30 13.25
C MET A 189 -8.88 -14.50 14.11
N ASP A 190 -8.23 -15.66 13.94
CA ASP A 190 -8.48 -16.85 14.75
C ASP A 190 -8.08 -16.64 16.23
N ASN A 191 -7.22 -15.65 16.49
CA ASN A 191 -6.81 -15.26 17.85
C ASN A 191 -7.62 -14.08 18.40
N GLN A 192 -8.56 -13.52 17.64
CA GLN A 192 -9.41 -12.43 18.09
C GLN A 192 -10.69 -12.99 18.72
N THR A 193 -10.98 -12.61 19.97
CA THR A 193 -12.18 -13.12 20.66
C THR A 193 -13.48 -12.44 20.21
N PHE A 194 -13.40 -11.17 19.81
CA PHE A 194 -14.56 -10.32 19.53
C PHE A 194 -14.62 -9.79 18.09
N LEU A 195 -13.67 -10.18 17.24
CA LEU A 195 -13.56 -9.68 15.87
C LEU A 195 -13.58 -10.84 14.88
N ASP A 196 -14.13 -10.56 13.72
CA ASP A 196 -14.09 -11.43 12.55
C ASP A 196 -13.65 -10.63 11.31
N TRP A 197 -13.60 -11.32 10.17
CA TRP A 197 -13.21 -10.71 8.90
C TRP A 197 -14.22 -9.68 8.38
N GLU A 198 -15.48 -9.75 8.78
CA GLU A 198 -16.53 -8.82 8.35
C GLU A 198 -16.44 -7.50 9.11
N TYR A 199 -16.12 -7.53 10.41
CA TYR A 199 -15.76 -6.32 11.14
C TYR A 199 -14.58 -5.60 10.48
N ARG A 200 -13.53 -6.34 10.10
CA ARG A 200 -12.38 -5.77 9.40
C ARG A 200 -12.77 -5.15 8.06
N ARG A 201 -13.62 -5.83 7.28
CA ARG A 201 -14.15 -5.29 6.01
C ARG A 201 -14.79 -3.93 6.23
N THR A 202 -15.73 -3.84 7.17
CA THR A 202 -16.47 -2.63 7.51
C THR A 202 -15.53 -1.51 7.98
N LEU A 203 -14.53 -1.83 8.80
CA LEU A 203 -13.54 -0.85 9.24
C LEU A 203 -12.69 -0.31 8.08
N VAL A 204 -12.18 -1.17 7.21
CA VAL A 204 -11.36 -0.73 6.06
C VAL A 204 -12.19 0.12 5.10
N GLU A 205 -13.46 -0.24 4.85
CA GLU A 205 -14.38 0.58 4.06
C GLU A 205 -14.62 1.96 4.68
N TRP A 206 -14.72 2.05 6.01
CA TRP A 206 -14.79 3.33 6.71
C TRP A 206 -13.48 4.12 6.60
N LEU A 207 -12.32 3.48 6.79
CA LEU A 207 -11.00 4.12 6.63
C LEU A 207 -10.79 4.67 5.21
N VAL A 208 -11.33 4.04 4.17
CA VAL A 208 -11.30 4.57 2.79
C VAL A 208 -12.04 5.91 2.68
N ASN A 209 -13.12 6.11 3.44
CA ASN A 209 -13.84 7.39 3.47
C ASN A 209 -13.02 8.46 4.18
N ILE A 210 -12.47 8.15 5.35
CA ILE A 210 -11.61 9.07 6.11
C ILE A 210 -10.37 9.46 5.30
N HIS A 211 -9.74 8.46 4.66
CA HIS A 211 -8.59 8.66 3.75
C HIS A 211 -8.88 9.69 2.65
N LYS A 212 -10.09 9.62 2.08
CA LYS A 212 -10.54 10.54 1.04
C LYS A 212 -10.88 11.92 1.60
N GLU A 213 -11.46 12.00 2.79
CA GLU A 213 -11.81 13.25 3.46
C GLU A 213 -10.56 14.07 3.79
N LEU A 214 -9.50 13.39 4.25
CA LEU A 214 -8.20 13.97 4.55
C LEU A 214 -7.32 14.22 3.30
N ASP A 215 -7.80 13.90 2.09
CA ASP A 215 -7.06 14.05 0.81
C ASP A 215 -5.66 13.44 0.84
N LEU A 216 -5.55 12.21 1.34
CA LEU A 216 -4.29 11.48 1.54
C LEU A 216 -3.84 10.72 0.29
N ILE A 217 -2.55 10.47 0.15
CA ILE A 217 -2.02 9.65 -0.95
C ILE A 217 -2.34 8.15 -0.73
N PRO A 218 -2.44 7.31 -1.79
CA PRO A 218 -2.76 5.89 -1.64
C PRO A 218 -1.78 5.12 -0.75
N GLU A 219 -0.49 5.47 -0.79
CA GLU A 219 0.58 4.89 0.02
C GLU A 219 0.21 4.90 1.51
N THR A 220 -0.33 6.03 1.99
CA THR A 220 -0.80 6.24 3.36
C THR A 220 -1.91 5.26 3.75
N LEU A 221 -2.88 5.01 2.87
CA LEU A 221 -3.95 4.03 3.12
C LEU A 221 -3.40 2.60 3.23
N PHE A 222 -2.55 2.20 2.28
CA PHE A 222 -1.95 0.86 2.30
C PHE A 222 -1.10 0.65 3.55
N LEU A 223 -0.30 1.64 3.94
CA LEU A 223 0.50 1.57 5.16
C LEU A 223 -0.38 1.52 6.40
N GLY A 224 -1.41 2.36 6.51
CA GLY A 224 -2.33 2.38 7.65
C GLY A 224 -3.01 1.03 7.87
N VAL A 225 -3.53 0.41 6.82
CA VAL A 225 -4.13 -0.93 6.89
C VAL A 225 -3.09 -2.00 7.26
N ASN A 226 -1.87 -1.93 6.72
CA ASN A 226 -0.79 -2.86 7.09
C ASN A 226 -0.41 -2.74 8.59
N LEU A 227 -0.31 -1.52 9.11
CA LEU A 227 0.00 -1.28 10.52
C LEU A 227 -1.10 -1.83 11.43
N MET A 228 -2.36 -1.59 11.07
CA MET A 228 -3.53 -2.17 11.74
C MET A 228 -3.47 -3.71 11.76
N ASP A 229 -3.34 -4.36 10.60
CA ASP A 229 -3.33 -5.82 10.51
C ASP A 229 -2.15 -6.46 11.28
N ARG A 230 -0.98 -5.81 11.27
CA ARG A 230 0.20 -6.27 12.03
C ARG A 230 0.05 -6.08 13.53
N TYR A 231 -0.68 -5.06 13.96
CA TYR A 231 -1.00 -4.87 15.36
C TYR A 231 -1.97 -5.96 15.85
N LEU A 232 -3.05 -6.22 15.09
CA LEU A 232 -4.01 -7.29 15.37
C LEU A 232 -3.41 -8.70 15.26
N SER A 233 -2.29 -8.85 14.55
CA SER A 233 -1.50 -10.09 14.52
C SER A 233 -0.81 -10.43 15.85
N LYS A 234 -0.78 -9.49 16.80
CA LYS A 234 -0.07 -9.59 18.08
C LYS A 234 -0.97 -9.37 19.28
N GLU A 235 -1.95 -8.48 19.17
CA GLU A 235 -2.83 -8.11 20.27
C GLU A 235 -4.28 -8.49 19.96
N SER A 236 -4.97 -9.05 20.96
CA SER A 236 -6.42 -9.24 20.93
C SER A 236 -7.09 -8.00 21.48
N ILE A 237 -8.12 -7.51 20.80
CA ILE A 237 -8.82 -6.28 21.18
C ILE A 237 -10.33 -6.49 21.25
N THR A 238 -11.02 -5.57 21.91
CA THR A 238 -12.48 -5.49 21.94
C THR A 238 -13.00 -4.66 20.78
N LEU A 239 -14.28 -4.87 20.42
CA LEU A 239 -14.93 -4.15 19.32
C LEU A 239 -14.90 -2.62 19.50
N ASN A 240 -15.08 -2.13 20.73
CA ASN A 240 -15.09 -0.70 21.05
C ASN A 240 -13.77 0.00 20.71
N LYS A 241 -12.64 -0.72 20.80
CA LYS A 241 -11.30 -0.19 20.54
C LYS A 241 -10.90 -0.32 19.07
N PHE A 242 -11.65 -1.10 18.28
CA PHE A 242 -11.23 -1.49 16.94
C PHE A 242 -11.15 -0.31 15.97
N ARG A 243 -12.15 0.58 15.97
CA ARG A 243 -12.14 1.81 15.17
C ARG A 243 -11.01 2.76 15.57
N LEU A 244 -10.78 2.91 16.87
CA LEU A 244 -9.67 3.71 17.41
C LEU A 244 -8.30 3.19 16.94
N ILE A 245 -8.07 1.87 16.95
CA ILE A 245 -6.86 1.27 16.38
C ILE A 245 -6.73 1.60 14.90
N GLY A 246 -7.82 1.43 14.13
CA GLY A 246 -7.85 1.67 12.69
C GLY A 246 -7.45 3.09 12.31
N ILE A 247 -8.10 4.09 12.92
CA ILE A 247 -7.76 5.49 12.63
C ILE A 247 -6.36 5.84 13.11
N THR A 248 -5.96 5.38 14.29
CA THR A 248 -4.64 5.72 14.83
C THR A 248 -3.53 5.10 13.98
N ALA A 249 -3.73 3.90 13.44
CA ALA A 249 -2.83 3.30 12.46
C ALA A 249 -2.75 4.13 11.17
N LEU A 250 -3.86 4.67 10.67
CA LEU A 250 -3.88 5.58 9.53
C LEU A 250 -3.15 6.91 9.86
N PHE A 251 -3.33 7.46 11.06
CA PHE A 251 -2.64 8.66 11.53
C PHE A 251 -1.12 8.46 11.66
N ILE A 252 -0.67 7.30 12.12
CA ILE A 252 0.76 6.96 12.10
C ILE A 252 1.26 6.91 10.65
N ALA A 253 0.47 6.36 9.72
CA ALA A 253 0.84 6.32 8.31
C ALA A 253 0.93 7.71 7.69
N THR A 254 0.07 8.67 8.07
CA THR A 254 0.17 10.05 7.55
C THR A 254 1.50 10.69 7.92
N LYS A 255 1.99 10.48 9.15
CA LYS A 255 3.30 10.97 9.61
C LYS A 255 4.49 10.37 8.85
N MET A 256 4.30 9.21 8.22
CA MET A 256 5.33 8.49 7.48
C MET A 256 5.38 8.86 6.00
N GLU A 257 4.21 9.01 5.36
CA GLU A 257 4.10 9.09 3.90
C GLU A 257 3.73 10.50 3.41
N GLU A 258 3.06 11.33 4.21
CA GLU A 258 2.56 12.62 3.75
C GLU A 258 3.60 13.73 3.85
N HIS A 259 3.70 14.53 2.79
CA HIS A 259 4.49 15.77 2.84
C HIS A 259 3.87 16.81 3.79
N LYS A 260 2.54 16.94 3.75
CA LYS A 260 1.77 17.77 4.66
C LYS A 260 0.90 16.85 5.52
N VAL A 261 1.45 16.46 6.65
CA VAL A 261 0.76 15.63 7.65
C VAL A 261 -0.45 16.41 8.19
N PRO A 262 -1.67 15.83 8.18
CA PRO A 262 -2.82 16.42 8.87
C PRO A 262 -2.54 16.59 10.36
N SER A 263 -3.09 17.66 10.94
CA SER A 263 -3.02 17.84 12.39
C SER A 263 -3.88 16.79 13.11
N LEU A 264 -3.66 16.61 14.42
CA LEU A 264 -4.52 15.74 15.21
C LEU A 264 -5.95 16.28 15.28
N GLU A 265 -6.12 17.61 15.31
CA GLU A 265 -7.41 18.28 15.22
C GLU A 265 -8.13 17.96 13.90
N ASP A 266 -7.41 17.98 12.76
CA ASP A 266 -7.98 17.63 11.44
C ASP A 266 -8.50 16.18 11.42
N VAL A 267 -7.77 15.27 12.08
CA VAL A 267 -8.16 13.85 12.17
C VAL A 267 -9.38 13.67 13.08
N LEU A 268 -9.41 14.37 14.22
CA LEU A 268 -10.56 14.37 15.13
C LEU A 268 -11.81 14.95 14.48
N GLU A 269 -11.67 16.03 13.70
CA GLU A 269 -12.75 16.63 12.94
C GLU A 269 -13.32 15.65 11.90
N ALA A 270 -12.46 14.96 11.14
CA ALA A 270 -12.88 13.96 10.16
C ALA A 270 -13.61 12.73 10.78
N MET A 271 -13.56 12.57 12.10
CA MET A 271 -14.27 11.53 12.84
C MET A 271 -15.48 12.04 13.61
N ASP A 272 -15.92 13.28 13.38
CA ASP A 272 -16.99 13.94 14.13
C ASP A 272 -16.73 13.97 15.65
N GLY A 273 -15.45 14.04 16.07
CA GLY A 273 -15.07 14.12 17.48
C GLY A 273 -15.40 12.89 18.32
N GLN A 274 -15.51 11.70 17.70
CA GLN A 274 -15.83 10.44 18.39
C GLN A 274 -14.82 10.01 19.47
N TYR A 275 -13.59 10.51 19.41
CA TYR A 275 -12.50 10.17 20.32
C TYR A 275 -11.85 11.43 20.86
N SER A 276 -11.21 11.32 22.02
CA SER A 276 -10.38 12.37 22.59
C SER A 276 -8.95 12.35 22.02
N GLU A 277 -8.25 13.47 22.17
CA GLU A 277 -6.83 13.59 21.80
C GLU A 277 -5.96 12.56 22.55
N ASP A 278 -6.21 12.40 23.85
CA ASP A 278 -5.47 11.49 24.72
C ASP A 278 -5.64 10.02 24.30
N GLU A 279 -6.84 9.62 23.86
CA GLU A 279 -7.10 8.26 23.37
C GLU A 279 -6.29 7.93 22.11
N ILE A 280 -6.18 8.88 21.18
CA ILE A 280 -5.38 8.69 19.95
C ILE A 280 -3.89 8.64 20.28
N ILE A 281 -3.41 9.53 21.15
CA ILE A 281 -2.00 9.57 21.54
C ILE A 281 -1.60 8.29 22.27
N GLU A 282 -2.43 7.81 23.19
CA GLU A 282 -2.14 6.58 23.94
C GLU A 282 -2.21 5.35 23.04
N THR A 283 -3.21 5.30 22.14
CA THR A 283 -3.30 4.23 21.14
C THR A 283 -2.09 4.24 20.19
N GLU A 284 -1.60 5.41 19.81
CA GLU A 284 -0.42 5.55 18.95
C GLU A 284 0.80 4.93 19.64
N ARG A 285 0.99 5.19 20.94
CA ARG A 285 2.07 4.59 21.73
C ARG A 285 1.97 3.07 21.74
N PHE A 286 0.78 2.52 21.96
CA PHE A 286 0.57 1.07 21.94
C PHE A 286 0.94 0.46 20.58
N ILE A 287 0.44 1.03 19.48
CA ILE A 287 0.76 0.52 18.14
C ILE A 287 2.27 0.57 17.88
N LEU A 288 2.92 1.70 18.17
CA LEU A 288 4.36 1.88 17.93
C LEU A 288 5.21 0.90 18.75
N VAL A 289 4.86 0.67 20.02
CA VAL A 289 5.61 -0.25 20.90
C VAL A 289 5.38 -1.70 20.52
N THR A 290 4.13 -2.11 20.28
CA THR A 290 3.79 -3.46 19.82
C THR A 290 4.49 -3.80 18.50
N LEU A 291 4.60 -2.81 17.59
CA LEU A 291 5.32 -2.96 16.32
C LEU A 291 6.84 -2.71 16.43
N ARG A 292 7.35 -2.35 17.61
CA ARG A 292 8.76 -2.01 17.87
C ARG A 292 9.30 -0.97 16.88
N HIS A 293 8.48 0.03 16.56
CA HIS A 293 8.77 1.10 15.60
C HIS A 293 9.19 0.59 14.20
N ARG A 294 8.81 -0.64 13.83
CA ARG A 294 9.11 -1.22 12.52
C ARG A 294 8.01 -0.88 11.52
N LEU A 295 8.00 0.35 11.03
CA LEU A 295 6.92 0.89 10.18
C LEU A 295 7.19 0.80 8.67
N GLY A 296 8.44 0.52 8.26
CA GLY A 296 8.86 0.58 6.84
C GLY A 296 8.41 -0.59 5.95
N TRP A 297 7.11 -0.91 5.94
CA TRP A 297 6.54 -1.82 4.94
C TRP A 297 6.38 -1.08 3.60
N PRO A 298 6.81 -1.65 2.46
CA PRO A 298 7.04 -0.89 1.23
C PRO A 298 5.80 -0.55 0.38
N GLY A 299 4.65 -1.15 0.68
CA GLY A 299 3.41 -0.98 -0.09
C GLY A 299 3.47 -1.44 -1.55
N PRO A 300 2.31 -1.47 -2.26
CA PRO A 300 2.26 -1.94 -3.65
C PRO A 300 2.54 -0.83 -4.68
N MET A 301 2.43 0.46 -4.32
CA MET A 301 2.52 1.57 -5.29
C MET A 301 3.88 1.66 -6.00
N SER A 302 4.99 1.45 -5.28
CA SER A 302 6.33 1.46 -5.86
C SER A 302 6.56 0.27 -6.81
N PHE A 303 6.06 -0.92 -6.48
CA PHE A 303 6.09 -2.07 -7.40
C PHE A 303 5.19 -1.89 -8.62
N LEU A 304 4.06 -1.20 -8.46
CA LEU A 304 3.17 -0.83 -9.56
C LEU A 304 3.90 0.10 -10.53
N ARG A 305 4.59 1.12 -10.00
CA ARG A 305 5.42 2.04 -10.82
C ARG A 305 6.52 1.30 -11.57
N LYS A 306 7.21 0.37 -10.90
CA LYS A 306 8.22 -0.50 -11.53
C LYS A 306 7.64 -1.28 -12.69
N THR A 307 6.51 -1.95 -12.47
CA THR A 307 5.84 -2.76 -13.50
C THR A 307 5.40 -1.88 -14.67
N ASN A 308 4.91 -0.66 -14.40
CA ASN A 308 4.50 0.29 -15.44
C ASN A 308 5.63 0.74 -16.38
N LYS A 309 6.91 0.59 -15.99
CA LYS A 309 8.05 0.84 -16.88
C LYS A 309 8.06 -0.12 -18.09
N ALA A 310 7.35 -1.24 -18.01
CA ALA A 310 7.20 -2.14 -19.15
C ALA A 310 6.51 -1.48 -20.34
N ASP A 311 5.51 -0.63 -20.09
CA ASP A 311 4.76 0.11 -21.11
C ASP A 311 5.06 1.62 -21.02
N ASP A 312 6.31 1.96 -20.73
CA ASP A 312 6.85 3.33 -20.77
C ASP A 312 6.05 4.34 -19.92
N TYR A 313 5.56 3.85 -18.77
CA TYR A 313 4.80 4.60 -17.77
C TYR A 313 3.40 5.07 -18.21
N ASP A 314 2.65 4.24 -18.94
CA ASP A 314 1.24 4.51 -19.29
C ASP A 314 0.40 4.90 -18.04
N ASP A 315 -0.14 6.12 -18.06
CA ASP A 315 -0.91 6.70 -16.97
C ASP A 315 -2.33 6.14 -16.84
N ASP A 316 -2.97 5.74 -17.95
CA ASP A 316 -4.34 5.20 -17.91
C ASP A 316 -4.30 3.79 -17.31
N ILE A 317 -3.36 2.95 -17.74
CA ILE A 317 -3.15 1.61 -17.15
C ILE A 317 -2.83 1.75 -15.66
N ARG A 318 -1.96 2.66 -15.27
CA ARG A 318 -1.61 2.85 -13.86
C ARG A 318 -2.78 3.33 -13.02
N THR A 319 -3.60 4.25 -13.54
CA THR A 319 -4.79 4.78 -12.84
C THR A 319 -5.80 3.67 -12.57
N HIS A 320 -6.05 2.82 -13.56
CA HIS A 320 -6.94 1.68 -13.44
C HIS A 320 -6.38 0.59 -12.52
N ALA A 321 -5.06 0.36 -12.51
CA ALA A 321 -4.43 -0.60 -11.61
C ALA A 321 -4.61 -0.24 -10.12
N LYS A 322 -4.66 1.06 -9.78
CA LYS A 322 -4.90 1.51 -8.41
C LYS A 322 -6.26 1.06 -7.86
N TYR A 323 -7.31 1.03 -8.69
CA TYR A 323 -8.62 0.49 -8.29
C TYR A 323 -8.52 -0.98 -7.87
N PHE A 324 -7.88 -1.81 -8.70
CA PHE A 324 -7.73 -3.24 -8.42
C PHE A 324 -6.92 -3.46 -7.15
N LEU A 325 -5.85 -2.69 -6.94
CA LEU A 325 -5.06 -2.73 -5.71
C LEU A 325 -5.86 -2.33 -4.48
N GLU A 326 -6.53 -1.18 -4.50
CA GLU A 326 -7.31 -0.72 -3.34
C GLU A 326 -8.42 -1.72 -3.02
N SER A 327 -9.06 -2.33 -4.03
CA SER A 327 -10.08 -3.37 -3.80
C SER A 327 -9.57 -4.57 -3.00
N THR A 328 -8.25 -4.83 -3.01
CA THR A 328 -7.64 -5.93 -2.26
C THR A 328 -7.52 -5.64 -0.76
N LEU A 329 -7.55 -4.38 -0.34
CA LEU A 329 -7.45 -4.00 1.08
C LEU A 329 -8.59 -4.58 1.92
N VAL A 330 -9.76 -4.72 1.30
CA VAL A 330 -11.02 -5.03 1.97
C VAL A 330 -11.24 -6.53 2.16
N ASP A 331 -10.66 -7.36 1.30
CA ASP A 331 -10.85 -8.81 1.32
C ASP A 331 -9.70 -9.51 2.06
N SER A 332 -10.07 -10.32 3.06
CA SER A 332 -9.15 -11.00 3.98
C SER A 332 -8.13 -11.90 3.27
N ARG A 333 -8.48 -12.43 2.09
CA ARG A 333 -7.61 -13.32 1.33
C ARG A 333 -6.30 -12.64 0.92
N PHE A 334 -6.29 -11.31 0.77
CA PHE A 334 -5.11 -10.57 0.31
C PHE A 334 -4.23 -10.00 1.43
N VAL A 335 -4.65 -10.08 2.70
CA VAL A 335 -3.94 -9.53 3.88
C VAL A 335 -2.47 -9.95 3.93
N ALA A 336 -2.22 -11.22 3.61
CA ALA A 336 -0.91 -11.84 3.63
C ALA A 336 -0.25 -11.92 2.25
N CYS A 337 -0.80 -11.27 1.22
CA CYS A 337 -0.25 -11.30 -0.13
C CYS A 337 0.94 -10.33 -0.25
N SER A 338 1.95 -10.70 -1.05
CA SER A 338 3.09 -9.82 -1.31
C SER A 338 2.63 -8.58 -2.11
N PRO A 339 2.95 -7.36 -1.68
CA PRO A 339 2.69 -6.12 -2.41
C PRO A 339 3.17 -6.14 -3.86
N SER A 340 4.35 -6.71 -4.12
CA SER A 340 4.91 -6.89 -5.46
C SER A 340 4.01 -7.75 -6.36
N LEU A 341 3.49 -8.86 -5.84
CA LEU A 341 2.57 -9.75 -6.55
C LEU A 341 1.20 -9.08 -6.78
N LEU A 342 0.67 -8.39 -5.77
CA LEU A 342 -0.56 -7.60 -5.90
C LEU A 342 -0.43 -6.55 -7.00
N ALA A 343 0.69 -5.82 -7.03
CA ALA A 343 0.96 -4.81 -8.04
C ALA A 343 1.01 -5.40 -9.45
N ALA A 344 1.70 -6.52 -9.63
CA ALA A 344 1.79 -7.21 -10.92
C ALA A 344 0.41 -7.70 -11.41
N GLY A 345 -0.37 -8.32 -10.52
CA GLY A 345 -1.72 -8.81 -10.85
C GLY A 345 -2.70 -7.68 -11.19
N ALA A 346 -2.70 -6.61 -10.41
CA ALA A 346 -3.52 -5.43 -10.66
C ALA A 346 -3.14 -4.72 -11.97
N TYR A 347 -1.83 -4.61 -12.25
CA TYR A 347 -1.33 -4.06 -13.50
C TYR A 347 -1.76 -4.89 -14.70
N TYR A 348 -1.65 -6.22 -14.62
CA TYR A 348 -2.09 -7.13 -15.67
C TYR A 348 -3.57 -6.96 -16.01
N ILE A 349 -4.46 -6.91 -15.00
CA ILE A 349 -5.90 -6.71 -15.23
C ILE A 349 -6.13 -5.37 -15.93
N SER A 350 -5.47 -4.32 -15.44
CA SER A 350 -5.59 -2.99 -16.00
C SER A 350 -5.15 -2.92 -17.46
N LYS A 351 -3.97 -3.46 -17.78
CA LYS A 351 -3.45 -3.53 -19.15
C LYS A 351 -4.40 -4.31 -20.06
N TRP A 352 -4.89 -5.45 -19.60
CA TRP A 352 -5.82 -6.27 -20.38
C TRP A 352 -7.14 -5.52 -20.64
N MET A 353 -7.65 -4.80 -19.64
CA MET A 353 -8.86 -4.00 -19.77
C MET A 353 -8.68 -2.82 -20.74
N VAL A 354 -7.57 -2.08 -20.66
CA VAL A 354 -7.34 -0.86 -21.45
C VAL A 354 -6.96 -1.19 -22.89
N ASN A 355 -6.03 -2.11 -23.09
CA ASN A 355 -5.48 -2.43 -24.42
C ASN A 355 -6.21 -3.57 -25.12
N ASN A 356 -7.15 -4.24 -24.43
CA ASN A 356 -7.77 -5.48 -24.89
C ASN A 356 -6.73 -6.56 -25.24
N ASP A 357 -5.62 -6.57 -24.49
CA ASP A 357 -4.46 -7.43 -24.73
C ASP A 357 -4.07 -8.18 -23.45
N ASP A 358 -4.32 -9.49 -23.45
CA ASP A 358 -4.01 -10.40 -22.35
C ASP A 358 -2.53 -10.84 -22.35
N SER A 359 -1.69 -10.30 -23.23
CA SER A 359 -0.27 -10.65 -23.27
C SER A 359 0.49 -10.17 -22.03
N TRP A 360 1.49 -10.94 -21.63
CA TRP A 360 2.46 -10.55 -20.60
C TRP A 360 3.86 -10.73 -21.17
N SER A 361 4.48 -9.64 -21.62
CA SER A 361 5.73 -9.71 -22.36
C SER A 361 6.93 -10.04 -21.44
N LEU A 362 8.07 -10.39 -22.02
CA LEU A 362 9.32 -10.54 -21.27
C LEU A 362 9.71 -9.24 -20.53
N LYS A 363 9.37 -8.05 -21.07
CA LYS A 363 9.62 -6.76 -20.41
C LYS A 363 8.79 -6.64 -19.12
N HIS A 364 7.53 -7.08 -19.16
CA HIS A 364 6.67 -7.15 -17.97
C HIS A 364 7.20 -8.14 -16.93
N THR A 365 7.65 -9.32 -17.38
CA THR A 365 8.26 -10.32 -16.49
C THR A 365 9.53 -9.79 -15.84
N PHE A 366 10.36 -9.05 -16.59
CA PHE A 366 11.57 -8.43 -16.07
C PHE A 366 11.28 -7.40 -14.96
N TYR A 367 10.36 -6.46 -15.21
CA TYR A 367 10.08 -5.39 -14.24
C TYR A 367 9.27 -5.87 -13.03
N SER A 368 8.27 -6.74 -13.22
CA SER A 368 7.46 -7.28 -12.13
C SER A 368 8.17 -8.37 -11.32
N GLY A 369 9.07 -9.12 -11.96
CA GLY A 369 9.64 -10.35 -11.40
C GLY A 369 8.72 -11.58 -11.49
N TYR A 370 7.56 -11.46 -12.13
CA TYR A 370 6.56 -12.53 -12.22
C TYR A 370 6.18 -12.87 -13.65
N THR A 371 5.93 -14.14 -13.90
CA THR A 371 5.41 -14.66 -15.18
C THR A 371 3.88 -14.60 -15.24
N LYS A 372 3.29 -14.72 -16.44
CA LYS A 372 1.83 -14.75 -16.62
C LYS A 372 1.20 -15.89 -15.79
N GLU A 373 1.84 -17.05 -15.82
CA GLU A 373 1.41 -18.26 -15.13
C GLU A 373 1.32 -18.02 -13.61
N GLN A 374 2.29 -17.30 -13.04
CA GLN A 374 2.33 -16.99 -11.61
C GLN A 374 1.27 -15.97 -11.18
N ILE A 375 0.95 -14.98 -12.03
CA ILE A 375 0.00 -13.92 -11.68
C ILE A 375 -1.46 -14.30 -11.93
N LEU A 376 -1.73 -15.20 -12.89
CA LEU A 376 -3.10 -15.55 -13.31
C LEU A 376 -4.01 -16.08 -12.16
N PRO A 377 -3.53 -16.92 -11.23
CA PRO A 377 -4.34 -17.32 -10.08
C PRO A 377 -4.81 -16.13 -9.23
N LEU A 378 -3.90 -15.20 -8.91
CA LEU A 378 -4.21 -13.98 -8.18
C LEU A 378 -5.22 -13.12 -8.95
N VAL A 379 -4.98 -12.91 -10.24
CA VAL A 379 -5.83 -12.12 -11.13
C VAL A 379 -7.28 -12.58 -11.08
N LYS A 380 -7.52 -13.89 -11.17
CA LYS A 380 -8.87 -14.46 -11.10
C LYS A 380 -9.57 -14.13 -9.78
N ILE A 381 -8.84 -14.07 -8.67
CA ILE A 381 -9.39 -13.78 -7.35
C ILE A 381 -9.67 -12.29 -7.21
N ILE A 382 -8.78 -11.41 -7.68
CA ILE A 382 -9.01 -9.96 -7.71
C ILE A 382 -10.24 -9.65 -8.58
N MET A 383 -10.39 -10.27 -9.75
CA MET A 383 -11.55 -10.05 -10.61
C MET A 383 -12.86 -10.50 -9.93
N ARG A 384 -12.88 -11.68 -9.28
CA ARG A 384 -14.04 -12.13 -8.48
C ARG A 384 -14.36 -11.19 -7.32
N ASN A 385 -13.34 -10.62 -6.68
CA ASN A 385 -13.50 -9.59 -5.67
C ASN A 385 -14.17 -8.33 -6.27
N CYS A 386 -13.67 -7.83 -7.40
CA CYS A 386 -14.27 -6.67 -8.08
C CYS A 386 -15.70 -6.92 -8.59
N ASP A 387 -16.00 -8.13 -9.06
CA ASP A 387 -17.34 -8.54 -9.52
C ASP A 387 -18.37 -8.44 -8.40
N ARG A 388 -17.99 -8.79 -7.16
CA ARG A 388 -18.82 -8.62 -5.95
C ARG A 388 -18.77 -7.22 -5.35
N GLY A 389 -18.02 -6.29 -5.95
CA GLY A 389 -17.64 -5.04 -5.30
C GLY A 389 -18.81 -4.17 -4.81
N LYS A 390 -20.00 -4.30 -5.40
CA LYS A 390 -21.20 -3.57 -4.93
C LYS A 390 -21.56 -3.89 -3.48
N SER A 391 -21.36 -5.14 -3.05
CA SER A 391 -21.62 -5.56 -1.67
C SER A 391 -20.37 -5.50 -0.81
N ILE A 392 -19.19 -5.77 -1.38
CA ILE A 392 -18.00 -5.99 -0.56
C ILE A 392 -17.07 -4.78 -0.41
N HIS A 393 -17.06 -3.81 -1.34
CA HIS A 393 -16.20 -2.62 -1.29
C HIS A 393 -16.84 -1.38 -1.94
N TYR A 394 -17.99 -0.98 -1.40
CA TYR A 394 -18.83 0.09 -1.95
C TYR A 394 -18.10 1.44 -2.05
N ASN A 395 -17.37 1.86 -1.01
CA ASN A 395 -16.70 3.15 -0.94
C ASN A 395 -15.55 3.25 -1.95
N ILE A 396 -14.79 2.16 -2.12
CA ILE A 396 -13.74 2.08 -3.14
C ILE A 396 -14.35 2.19 -4.53
N ARG A 397 -15.44 1.48 -4.81
CA ARG A 397 -16.14 1.62 -6.09
C ARG A 397 -16.66 3.02 -6.31
N LYS A 398 -17.26 3.65 -5.30
CA LYS A 398 -17.76 5.01 -5.38
C LYS A 398 -16.63 6.01 -5.68
N LYS A 399 -15.46 5.84 -5.07
CA LYS A 399 -14.24 6.61 -5.36
C LYS A 399 -13.83 6.49 -6.83
N TYR A 400 -13.69 5.26 -7.33
CA TYR A 400 -13.19 4.97 -8.68
C TYR A 400 -14.26 5.06 -9.80
N SER A 401 -15.51 5.33 -9.45
CA SER A 401 -16.58 5.64 -10.41
C SER A 401 -16.55 7.09 -10.91
N LYS A 402 -15.75 7.97 -10.27
CA LYS A 402 -15.62 9.38 -10.66
C LYS A 402 -14.75 9.53 -11.92
N LYS A 403 -15.03 10.59 -12.69
CA LYS A 403 -14.24 10.95 -13.90
C LYS A 403 -12.77 11.22 -13.59
N SER A 404 -12.45 11.73 -12.39
CA SER A 404 -11.06 11.95 -11.94
C SER A 404 -10.24 10.66 -11.87
N TYR A 405 -10.89 9.50 -11.82
CA TYR A 405 -10.28 8.17 -11.82
C TYR A 405 -10.62 7.41 -13.12
N SER A 406 -10.71 8.11 -14.25
CA SER A 406 -11.01 7.57 -15.58
C SER A 406 -12.30 6.74 -15.65
N SER A 407 -13.25 6.94 -14.73
CA SER A 407 -14.47 6.11 -14.62
C SER A 407 -14.14 4.60 -14.64
N THR A 408 -13.10 4.22 -13.88
CA THR A 408 -12.52 2.87 -13.87
C THR A 408 -13.57 1.78 -13.68
N VAL A 409 -14.50 1.98 -12.74
CA VAL A 409 -15.53 0.99 -12.42
C VAL A 409 -16.44 0.74 -13.63
N GLN A 410 -16.87 1.79 -14.32
CA GLN A 410 -17.72 1.67 -15.50
C GLN A 410 -16.97 0.99 -16.65
N LYS A 411 -15.70 1.37 -16.89
CA LYS A 411 -14.85 0.70 -17.89
C LYS A 411 -14.71 -0.79 -17.57
N TYR A 412 -14.45 -1.15 -16.32
CA TYR A 412 -14.34 -2.54 -15.87
C TYR A 412 -15.65 -3.31 -16.10
N GLU A 413 -16.80 -2.77 -15.70
CA GLU A 413 -18.09 -3.44 -15.90
C GLU A 413 -18.45 -3.63 -17.37
N THR A 414 -18.12 -2.66 -18.24
CA THR A 414 -18.31 -2.82 -19.68
C THR A 414 -17.36 -3.86 -20.27
N TRP A 415 -16.10 -3.86 -19.84
CA TRP A 415 -15.09 -4.83 -20.30
C TRP A 415 -15.43 -6.25 -19.87
N ARG A 416 -15.88 -6.46 -18.63
CA ARG A 416 -16.25 -7.80 -18.10
C ARG A 416 -17.47 -8.44 -18.75
N LYS A 417 -18.31 -7.66 -19.44
CA LYS A 417 -19.50 -8.15 -20.16
C LYS A 417 -19.19 -8.62 -21.57
N LYS A 418 -18.03 -8.24 -22.12
CA LYS A 418 -17.51 -8.73 -23.41
C LYS A 418 -16.76 -10.03 -23.18
#